data_AF-A0A1B9YYY8-F1
#
_entry.id   AF-A0A1B9YYY8-F1
#
_cell.length_a   1.000
_cell.length_b   1.000
_cell.length_c   1.000
_cell.angle_alpha   90.00
_cell.angle_beta   90.00
_cell.angle_gamma   90.00
#
_symmetry.space_group_name_H-M   'P 1'
#
loop_
_entity.id
_entity.type
_entity.pdbx_description
1 polymer ?
#
loop_
_entity_poly.entity_id
_entity_poly.type
_entity_poly.pdbx_seq_one_letter_code
_entity_poly.pdbx_strand_id
1 'polypeptide(L)'
;MPIPTTTDDEKEDQRVSEQRMITAGDSIARIDRVFQNFRQMIDTNNSISPCVRVAMHALLDEDLLLARARIPDYIAKHEAHRR
;
A
#
# COMPACT_ATOMS: atom_id res chain seq x y z
N MET A 1 -30.51 -8.43 36.35
CA MET A 1 -30.03 -8.73 34.97
C MET A 1 -28.74 -7.96 34.79
N PRO A 2 -27.55 -8.58 34.76
CA PRO A 2 -26.33 -7.86 34.40
C PRO A 2 -26.27 -7.67 32.88
N ILE A 3 -25.85 -6.48 32.48
CA ILE A 3 -25.58 -6.03 31.10
C ILE A 3 -24.26 -6.69 30.66
N PRO A 4 -24.11 -7.24 29.44
CA PRO A 4 -22.85 -7.82 29.03
C PRO A 4 -21.81 -6.72 28.89
N THR A 5 -20.81 -6.74 29.76
CA THR A 5 -19.59 -5.92 29.66
C THR A 5 -18.79 -6.46 28.49
N THR A 6 -18.90 -5.82 27.33
CA THR A 6 -17.98 -6.05 26.20
C THR A 6 -16.56 -5.77 26.68
N THR A 7 -15.77 -6.83 26.66
CA THR A 7 -14.45 -7.00 27.24
C THR A 7 -13.44 -6.04 26.62
N ASP A 8 -12.60 -5.41 27.45
CA ASP A 8 -11.58 -4.44 27.02
C ASP A 8 -10.63 -4.97 25.92
N ASP A 9 -10.46 -6.30 25.82
CA ASP A 9 -9.73 -6.99 24.75
C ASP A 9 -10.29 -6.71 23.34
N GLU A 10 -11.62 -6.64 23.16
CA GLU A 10 -12.22 -6.38 21.83
C GLU A 10 -11.96 -4.95 21.36
N LYS A 11 -11.85 -3.99 22.29
CA LYS A 11 -11.54 -2.59 21.96
C LYS A 11 -10.06 -2.39 21.62
N GLU A 12 -9.16 -3.13 22.25
CA GLU A 12 -7.73 -3.08 21.93
C GLU A 12 -7.45 -3.66 20.53
N ASP A 13 -8.04 -4.83 20.19
CA ASP A 13 -7.87 -5.42 18.86
C ASP A 13 -8.44 -4.53 17.75
N GLN A 14 -9.56 -3.84 18.00
CA GLN A 14 -10.14 -2.90 17.05
C GLN A 14 -9.22 -1.68 16.79
N ARG A 15 -8.66 -1.08 17.85
CA ARG A 15 -7.71 0.05 17.72
C ARG A 15 -6.43 -0.35 17.00
N VAL A 16 -5.92 -1.55 17.26
CA VAL A 16 -4.72 -2.08 16.61
C VAL A 16 -4.98 -2.36 15.11
N SER A 17 -6.17 -2.84 14.75
CA SER A 17 -6.58 -3.02 13.35
C SER A 17 -6.68 -1.69 12.60
N GLU A 18 -7.30 -0.67 13.20
CA GLU A 18 -7.40 0.68 12.64
C GLU A 18 -6.03 1.32 12.39
N GLN A 19 -5.12 1.24 13.37
CA GLN A 19 -3.76 1.77 13.25
C GLN A 19 -2.98 1.10 12.11
N ARG A 20 -3.17 -0.20 11.88
CA ARG A 20 -2.55 -0.92 10.75
C ARG A 20 -3.12 -0.50 9.42
N MET A 21 -4.44 -0.30 9.31
CA MET A 21 -5.06 0.21 8.08
C MET A 21 -4.53 1.61 7.73
N ILE A 22 -4.37 2.49 8.73
CA ILE A 22 -3.75 3.81 8.53
C ILE A 22 -2.31 3.67 8.02
N THR A 23 -1.52 2.81 8.67
CA THR A 23 -0.12 2.55 8.27
C THR A 23 0.00 1.95 6.86
N ALA A 24 -0.98 1.12 6.47
CA ALA A 24 -1.09 0.56 5.13
C ALA A 24 -1.37 1.64 4.08
N GLY A 25 -2.33 2.52 4.37
CA GLY A 25 -2.66 3.67 3.53
C GLY A 25 -1.47 4.57 3.32
N ASP A 26 -0.74 4.91 4.39
CA ASP A 26 0.49 5.71 4.31
C ASP A 26 1.57 5.04 3.47
N SER A 27 1.69 3.71 3.56
CA SER A 27 2.67 2.95 2.79
C SER A 27 2.31 2.92 1.30
N ILE A 28 1.02 2.74 0.96
CA ILE A 28 0.52 2.83 -0.42
C ILE A 28 0.77 4.23 -0.98
N ALA A 29 0.45 5.28 -0.23
CA ALA A 29 0.65 6.67 -0.65
C ALA A 29 2.13 6.99 -0.91
N ARG A 30 3.05 6.45 -0.09
CA ARG A 30 4.49 6.59 -0.33
C ARG A 30 4.93 5.89 -1.61
N ILE A 31 4.46 4.67 -1.85
CA ILE A 31 4.75 3.92 -3.09
C ILE A 31 4.26 4.74 -4.30
N ASP A 32 3.01 5.19 -4.28
CA ASP A 32 2.43 5.98 -5.37
C ASP A 32 3.27 7.20 -5.72
N ARG A 33 3.71 7.92 -4.70
CA ARG A 33 4.55 9.11 -4.87
C ARG A 33 5.90 8.78 -5.52
N VAL A 34 6.51 7.66 -5.15
CA VAL A 34 7.77 7.20 -5.75
C VAL A 34 7.57 6.91 -7.24
N PHE A 35 6.50 6.20 -7.61
CA PHE A 35 6.20 5.91 -9.01
C PHE A 35 5.87 7.17 -9.82
N GLN A 36 5.16 8.14 -9.25
CA GLN A 36 4.93 9.44 -9.87
C GLN A 36 6.24 10.19 -10.14
N ASN A 37 7.18 10.17 -9.20
CA ASN A 37 8.49 10.80 -9.39
C ASN A 37 9.27 10.13 -10.54
N PHE A 38 9.23 8.80 -10.65
CA PHE A 38 9.86 8.09 -11.76
C PHE A 38 9.25 8.46 -13.11
N ARG A 39 7.92 8.56 -13.18
CA ARG A 39 7.23 9.03 -14.39
C ARG A 39 7.68 10.43 -14.79
N GLN A 40 7.69 11.36 -13.84
CA GLN A 40 8.12 12.73 -14.10
C GLN A 40 9.57 12.80 -14.57
N MET A 41 10.45 12.00 -13.98
CA MET A 41 11.86 11.90 -14.41
C MET A 41 11.98 11.37 -15.85
N ILE A 42 11.22 10.34 -16.20
CA ILE A 42 11.17 9.82 -17.57
C ILE A 42 10.62 10.88 -18.54
N ASP A 43 9.57 11.59 -18.13
CA ASP A 43 8.87 12.55 -18.97
C ASP A 43 9.70 13.80 -19.27
N THR A 44 10.52 14.21 -18.31
CA THR A 44 11.43 15.37 -18.44
C THR A 44 12.74 15.02 -19.13
N ASN A 45 13.04 13.73 -19.31
CA ASN A 45 14.26 13.30 -19.97
C ASN A 45 14.10 13.26 -21.50
N ASN A 46 14.57 14.32 -22.15
CA ASN A 46 14.51 14.49 -23.61
C ASN A 46 15.44 13.56 -24.39
N SER A 47 16.36 12.86 -23.71
CA SER A 47 17.26 11.88 -24.33
C SER A 47 16.62 10.49 -24.49
N ILE A 48 15.46 10.26 -23.85
CA ILE A 48 14.73 8.99 -23.98
C ILE A 48 13.84 9.06 -25.22
N SER A 49 14.00 8.10 -26.13
CA SER A 49 13.14 8.02 -27.31
C SER A 49 11.66 7.79 -26.91
N PRO A 50 10.69 8.28 -27.71
CA PRO A 50 9.27 8.12 -27.39
C PRO A 50 8.84 6.66 -27.20
N CYS A 51 9.37 5.74 -28.02
CA CYS A 51 9.07 4.31 -27.92
C CYS A 51 9.54 3.72 -26.57
N VAL A 52 10.78 4.05 -26.16
CA VAL A 52 11.32 3.59 -24.88
C VAL A 52 10.56 4.20 -23.71
N ARG A 53 10.17 5.47 -23.80
CA ARG A 53 9.35 6.13 -22.79
C ARG A 53 8.02 5.41 -22.54
N VAL A 54 7.33 5.02 -23.61
CA VAL A 54 6.07 4.25 -23.51
C VAL A 54 6.30 2.91 -22.82
N ALA A 55 7.36 2.18 -23.20
CA ALA A 55 7.69 0.90 -22.57
C ALA A 55 8.03 1.04 -21.07
N MET A 56 8.77 2.08 -20.69
CA MET A 56 9.09 2.36 -19.29
C MET A 56 7.85 2.71 -18.46
N HIS A 57 6.93 3.49 -19.03
CA HIS A 57 5.66 3.81 -18.35
C HIS A 57 4.79 2.56 -18.13
N ALA A 58 4.71 1.67 -19.11
CA ALA A 58 3.97 0.42 -18.99
C ALA A 58 4.57 -0.48 -17.88
N LEU A 59 5.89 -0.62 -17.85
CA LEU A 59 6.57 -1.39 -16.81
C LEU A 59 6.35 -0.80 -15.42
N LEU A 60 6.42 0.53 -15.29
CA LEU A 60 6.13 1.20 -14.02
C LEU A 60 4.70 0.99 -13.53
N ASP A 61 3.71 0.89 -14.43
CA ASP A 61 2.34 0.60 -14.05
C ASP A 61 2.16 -0.83 -13.53
N GLU A 62 2.80 -1.81 -14.18
CA GLU A 62 2.79 -3.20 -13.72
C GLU A 62 3.47 -3.33 -12.34
N ASP A 63 4.63 -2.71 -12.18
CA ASP A 63 5.37 -2.71 -10.91
C ASP A 63 4.60 -2.01 -9.79
N LEU A 64 3.89 -0.91 -10.09
CA LEU A 64 3.06 -0.20 -9.12
C LEU A 64 1.90 -1.08 -8.65
N LEU A 65 1.23 -1.78 -9.57
CA LEU A 65 0.13 -2.68 -9.25
C LEU A 65 0.62 -3.79 -8.32
N LEU A 66 1.75 -4.41 -8.64
CA LEU A 66 2.37 -5.46 -7.82
C LEU A 66 2.78 -4.94 -6.44
N ALA A 67 3.38 -3.75 -6.37
CA ALA A 67 3.81 -3.14 -5.12
C ALA A 67 2.63 -2.83 -4.18
N ARG A 68 1.53 -2.29 -4.73
CA ARG A 68 0.31 -2.02 -3.98
C ARG A 68 -0.34 -3.31 -3.45
N ALA A 69 -0.39 -4.37 -4.26
CA ALA A 69 -0.99 -5.65 -3.89
C ALA A 69 -0.24 -6.35 -2.73
N ARG A 70 1.05 -6.10 -2.56
CA ARG A 70 1.84 -6.70 -1.47
C ARG A 70 1.48 -6.18 -0.08
N ILE A 71 0.98 -4.95 0.02
CA ILE A 71 0.64 -4.33 1.31
C ILE A 71 -0.54 -5.04 1.99
N PRO A 72 -1.72 -5.22 1.35
CA PRO A 72 -2.81 -5.96 1.95
C PRO A 72 -2.46 -7.43 2.20
N ASP A 73 -1.68 -8.07 1.30
CA ASP A 73 -1.20 -9.44 1.50
C ASP A 73 -0.33 -9.58 2.75
N TYR A 74 0.55 -8.62 3.01
CA TYR A 74 1.39 -8.59 4.21
C TYR A 74 0.53 -8.45 5.47
N ILE A 75 -0.45 -7.56 5.45
CA ILE A 75 -1.37 -7.34 6.58
C ILE A 75 -2.19 -8.61 6.85
N ALA A 76 -2.76 -9.21 5.81
CA ALA A 76 -3.56 -10.44 5.92
C ALA A 76 -2.74 -11.61 6.49
N LYS A 77 -1.49 -11.78 6.05
CA LYS A 77 -0.58 -12.82 6.57
C LYS A 77 -0.21 -12.60 8.04
N HIS A 78 -0.02 -11.35 8.46
CA HIS A 78 0.28 -10.99 9.84
C HIS A 78 -0.92 -11.02 10.78
N GLU A 79 -2.15 -10.95 10.24
CA GLU A 79 -3.37 -11.20 11.00
C GLU A 79 -3.65 -12.69 11.17
N ALA A 80 -3.41 -13.51 10.14
CA ALA A 80 -3.62 -14.95 10.20
C ALA A 80 -2.69 -15.67 11.20
N HIS A 81 -1.48 -15.15 11.42
CA HIS A 81 -0.54 -15.69 12.43
C HIS A 81 -0.90 -15.33 13.88
N ARG A 82 -1.90 -14.48 14.11
CA ARG A 82 -2.29 -14.02 15.46
C ARG A 82 -3.65 -14.58 15.93
N ARG A 83 -4.32 -15.39 15.11
CA ARG A 83 -5.53 -16.14 15.47
C ARG A 83 -5.14 -17.57 15.84
#